data_AF-A0AA36EMW8-F1
#
_entry.id   AF-A0AA36EMW8-F1
#
_cell.length_a   1.000
_cell.length_b   1.000
_cell.length_c   1.000
_cell.angle_alpha   90.00
_cell.angle_beta   90.00
_cell.angle_gamma   90.00
#
_symmetry.space_group_name_H-M   'P 1'
#
loop_
_entity.id
_entity.type
_entity.pdbx_description
1 polymer ?
#
loop_
_entity_poly.entity_id
_entity_poly.type
_entity_poly.pdbx_seq_one_letter_code
_entity_poly.pdbx_strand_id
1 'polypeptide(L)'
;MANLPGVIISATEYRQLEITYGLSSIEGVEFPSPGSSISSPPPGKIGVYLKTLDAGIRFLLTDFQEEVLQKDGCSLQMLTLNAVNKVVAFEMICRANQYLPDYFVFKFFFRFCVTGDKCTFSVRQRGHALVPNGRTPKNWQDKWLWVNQELVGSGRYRANAFADTIPKLFPHNQGVADYLKSVQEIQHPDALGISFCPCYR
;
A
#
# COMPACT_ATOMS: atom_id res chain seq x y z
N MET A 1 13.92 18.34 -4.14
CA MET A 1 12.91 18.24 -3.05
C MET A 1 13.68 18.26 -1.75
N ALA A 2 13.31 19.12 -0.80
CA ALA A 2 14.05 19.24 0.47
C ALA A 2 13.84 17.99 1.33
N ASN A 3 14.93 17.34 1.75
CA ASN A 3 14.90 16.28 2.74
C ASN A 3 14.36 16.88 4.05
N LEU A 4 13.16 16.47 4.46
CA LEU A 4 12.65 16.85 5.77
C LEU A 4 13.47 16.09 6.82
N PRO A 5 14.07 16.77 7.81
CA PRO A 5 14.73 16.08 8.91
C PRO A 5 13.70 15.21 9.64
N GLY A 6 14.04 13.95 9.89
CA GLY A 6 13.13 13.03 10.57
C GLY A 6 12.69 13.60 11.90
N VAL A 7 11.38 13.62 12.13
CA VAL A 7 10.83 14.03 13.42
C VAL A 7 11.32 13.05 14.47
N ILE A 8 11.91 13.59 15.55
CA ILE A 8 12.39 12.80 16.68
C ILE A 8 11.20 12.09 17.32
N ILE A 9 11.26 10.77 17.41
CA ILE A 9 10.26 9.97 18.12
C ILE A 9 10.75 9.79 19.56
N SER A 10 9.96 10.21 20.53
CA SER A 10 10.27 10.06 21.95
C SER A 10 10.19 8.59 22.39
N ALA A 11 10.85 8.23 23.50
CA ALA A 11 10.77 6.88 24.07
C ALA A 11 9.33 6.46 24.46
N THR A 12 8.48 7.42 24.81
CA THR A 12 7.06 7.17 25.12
C THR A 12 6.26 6.90 23.85
N GLU A 13 6.49 7.69 22.79
CA GLU A 13 5.90 7.41 21.48
C GLU A 13 6.37 6.06 20.96
N TYR A 14 7.63 5.69 21.14
CA TYR A 14 8.13 4.38 20.74
C TYR A 14 7.31 3.24 21.32
N ARG A 15 7.18 3.20 22.65
CA ARG A 15 6.42 2.16 23.33
C ARG A 15 4.98 2.08 22.86
N GLN A 16 4.38 3.23 22.53
CA GLN A 16 3.04 3.27 21.96
C GLN A 16 3.00 2.66 20.55
N LEU A 17 4.01 2.92 19.70
CA LEU A 17 4.12 2.33 18.37
C LEU A 17 4.34 0.81 18.44
N GLU A 18 5.16 0.32 19.37
CA GLU A 18 5.35 -1.12 19.62
C GLU A 18 4.01 -1.79 19.96
N ILE A 19 3.25 -1.22 20.90
CA ILE A 19 1.93 -1.75 21.28
C ILE A 19 0.94 -1.69 20.10
N THR A 20 0.96 -0.59 19.34
CA THR A 20 -0.06 -0.31 18.32
C THR A 20 0.12 -1.19 17.07
N TYR A 21 1.36 -1.39 16.62
CA TYR A 21 1.64 -2.15 15.40
C TYR A 21 2.27 -3.51 15.66
N GLY A 22 2.49 -3.88 16.92
CA GLY A 22 3.16 -5.13 17.29
C GLY A 22 4.65 -5.12 16.93
N LEU A 23 5.30 -3.95 16.90
CA LEU A 23 6.73 -3.86 16.57
C LEU A 23 7.54 -4.31 17.78
N SER A 24 8.41 -5.29 17.61
CA SER A 24 9.36 -5.66 18.66
C SER A 24 10.75 -5.15 18.30
N SER A 25 11.48 -4.54 19.24
CA SER A 25 12.91 -4.23 19.09
C SER A 25 13.76 -5.45 18.67
N ILE A 26 13.31 -6.67 19.04
CA ILE A 26 13.97 -7.93 18.67
C ILE A 26 13.91 -8.17 17.15
N GLU A 27 12.96 -7.56 16.46
CA GLU A 27 12.77 -7.66 15.01
C GLU A 27 13.53 -6.55 14.26
N GLY A 28 14.59 -5.96 14.82
CA GLY A 28 15.47 -5.05 14.06
C GLY A 28 14.81 -3.76 13.55
N VAL A 29 13.81 -3.26 14.26
CA VAL A 29 13.23 -1.93 14.04
C VAL A 29 14.06 -0.90 14.81
N GLU A 30 14.46 0.18 14.13
CA GLU A 30 15.29 1.25 14.69
C GLU A 30 14.69 2.63 14.40
N PHE A 31 14.95 3.59 15.30
CA PHE A 31 14.48 4.97 15.14
C PHE A 31 15.51 5.81 14.40
N PRO A 32 15.07 6.75 13.54
CA PRO A 32 16.00 7.70 12.94
C PRO A 32 16.60 8.61 14.03
N SER A 33 17.92 8.71 14.06
CA SER A 33 18.64 9.70 14.86
C SER A 33 18.34 11.13 14.38
N PRO A 34 18.47 12.16 15.22
CA PRO A 34 18.30 13.55 14.81
C PRO A 34 19.14 13.90 13.57
N GLY A 35 18.53 14.53 12.57
CA GLY A 35 19.20 14.89 11.31
C GLY A 35 19.33 13.73 10.30
N SER A 36 18.83 12.54 10.62
CA SER A 36 18.79 11.42 9.67
C SER A 36 17.88 11.73 8.49
N SER A 37 18.25 11.25 7.31
CA SER A 37 17.43 11.32 6.09
C SER A 37 16.99 9.94 5.67
N ILE A 38 15.71 9.77 5.31
CA ILE A 38 15.19 8.49 4.79
C ILE A 38 15.89 8.03 3.51
N SER A 39 16.49 8.97 2.75
CA SER A 39 17.28 8.68 1.55
C SER A 39 18.65 8.05 1.82
N SER A 40 19.07 7.98 3.09
CA SER A 40 20.39 7.52 3.51
C SER A 40 20.25 6.51 4.65
N PRO A 41 19.69 5.32 4.37
CA PRO A 41 19.47 4.30 5.39
C PRO A 41 20.80 3.73 5.92
N PRO A 42 20.83 3.28 7.18
CA PRO A 42 21.91 2.43 7.68
C PRO A 42 22.08 1.17 6.82
N PRO A 43 23.28 0.56 6.78
CA PRO A 43 23.50 -0.69 6.05
C PRO A 43 22.50 -1.79 6.45
N GLY A 44 21.88 -2.45 5.47
CA GLY A 44 20.91 -3.52 5.70
C GLY A 44 19.51 -3.06 6.16
N LYS A 45 19.27 -1.75 6.24
CA LYS A 45 17.98 -1.18 6.62
C LYS A 45 17.27 -0.55 5.43
N ILE A 46 15.94 -0.47 5.54
CA ILE A 46 15.11 0.37 4.69
C ILE A 46 14.26 1.31 5.55
N GLY A 47 13.90 2.45 4.98
CA GLY A 47 13.00 3.41 5.62
C GLY A 47 11.53 3.05 5.38
N VAL A 48 10.73 2.95 6.44
CA VAL A 48 9.28 2.74 6.35
C VAL A 48 8.55 3.87 7.05
N TYR A 49 7.68 4.57 6.32
CA TYR A 49 6.88 5.67 6.88
C TYR A 49 5.82 5.13 7.84
N LEU A 50 5.63 5.75 9.01
CA LEU A 50 4.62 5.29 9.98
C LEU A 50 3.21 5.27 9.38
N LYS A 51 2.91 6.22 8.48
CA LYS A 51 1.62 6.29 7.80
C LYS A 51 1.33 5.08 6.90
N THR A 52 2.34 4.34 6.42
CA THR A 52 2.08 3.09 5.69
C THR A 52 1.60 1.98 6.62
N LEU A 53 2.03 2.00 7.90
CA LEU A 53 1.52 1.10 8.93
C LEU A 53 0.07 1.46 9.30
N ASP A 54 -0.25 2.76 9.40
CA ASP A 54 -1.65 3.21 9.57
C ASP A 54 -2.56 2.72 8.44
N ALA A 55 -2.05 2.69 7.21
CA ALA A 55 -2.76 2.21 6.03
C ALA A 55 -2.89 0.69 5.93
N GLY A 56 -2.36 -0.06 6.91
CA GLY A 56 -2.57 -1.49 7.03
C GLY A 56 -1.49 -2.37 6.39
N ILE A 57 -0.48 -1.82 5.72
CA ILE A 57 0.71 -2.60 5.39
C ILE A 57 1.45 -2.93 6.70
N ARG A 58 1.84 -4.18 6.85
CA ARG A 58 2.66 -4.66 7.95
C ARG A 58 4.03 -5.06 7.42
N PHE A 59 5.01 -5.25 8.30
CA PHE A 59 6.35 -5.68 7.89
C PHE A 59 6.30 -7.08 7.27
N LEU A 60 5.53 -7.98 7.88
CA LEU A 60 5.15 -9.24 7.26
C LEU A 60 4.11 -8.97 6.16
N LEU A 61 4.58 -8.90 4.92
CA LEU A 61 3.73 -8.82 3.75
C LEU A 61 2.95 -10.12 3.59
N THR A 62 1.71 -10.02 3.13
CA THR A 62 0.97 -11.20 2.64
C THR A 62 1.57 -11.65 1.31
N ASP A 63 1.34 -12.92 0.93
CA ASP A 63 1.81 -13.47 -0.37
C ASP A 63 1.40 -12.58 -1.54
N PHE A 64 0.18 -12.02 -1.50
CA PHE A 64 -0.31 -11.10 -2.52
C PHE A 64 0.41 -9.76 -2.53
N GLN A 65 0.66 -9.17 -1.36
CA GLN A 65 1.40 -7.91 -1.25
C GLN A 65 2.83 -8.08 -1.78
N GLU A 66 3.51 -9.17 -1.40
CA GLU A 66 4.84 -9.48 -1.92
C GLU A 66 4.81 -9.70 -3.44
N GLU A 67 3.82 -10.42 -3.96
CA GLU A 67 3.64 -10.66 -5.39
C GLU A 67 3.49 -9.34 -6.18
N VAL A 68 2.66 -8.41 -5.70
CA VAL A 68 2.47 -7.09 -6.34
C VAL A 68 3.80 -6.33 -6.38
N LEU A 69 4.53 -6.24 -5.26
CA LEU A 69 5.80 -5.53 -5.19
C LEU A 69 6.86 -6.16 -6.09
N GLN A 70 6.94 -7.48 -6.11
CA GLN A 70 7.89 -8.21 -6.93
C GLN A 70 7.61 -8.04 -8.43
N LYS A 71 6.35 -8.17 -8.85
CA LYS A 71 5.94 -8.12 -10.26
C LYS A 71 5.97 -6.70 -10.84
N ASP A 72 5.57 -5.69 -10.07
CA ASP A 72 5.66 -4.28 -10.49
C ASP A 72 7.06 -3.67 -10.25
N GLY A 73 8.01 -4.44 -9.67
CA GLY A 73 9.40 -4.02 -9.50
C GLY A 73 9.55 -2.85 -8.52
N CYS A 74 8.69 -2.78 -7.51
CA CYS A 74 8.67 -1.71 -6.54
C CYS A 74 9.04 -2.20 -5.14
N SER A 75 9.80 -1.39 -4.39
CA SER A 75 10.10 -1.67 -2.98
C SER A 75 9.14 -0.92 -2.05
N LEU A 76 8.95 -1.39 -0.81
CA LEU A 76 8.02 -0.78 0.14
C LEU A 76 8.31 0.72 0.37
N GLN A 77 9.58 1.10 0.47
CA GLN A 77 10.02 2.48 0.68
C GLN A 77 9.64 3.44 -0.47
N MET A 78 9.40 2.90 -1.66
CA MET A 78 9.00 3.67 -2.84
C MET A 78 7.47 3.86 -2.91
N LEU A 79 6.69 3.05 -2.17
CA LEU A 79 5.23 3.15 -2.23
C LEU A 79 4.72 4.49 -1.68
N THR A 80 3.85 5.11 -2.45
CA THR A 80 2.97 6.17 -1.93
C THR A 80 1.91 5.57 -1.01
N LEU A 81 1.39 6.36 -0.07
CA LEU A 81 0.26 5.95 0.77
C LEU A 81 -0.97 5.50 -0.06
N ASN A 82 -1.20 6.15 -1.20
CA ASN A 82 -2.25 5.79 -2.14
C ASN A 82 -2.01 4.40 -2.78
N ALA A 83 -0.73 4.02 -2.97
CA ALA A 83 -0.39 2.68 -3.44
C ALA A 83 -0.73 1.63 -2.39
N VAL A 84 -0.28 1.87 -1.15
CA VAL A 84 -0.54 1.01 0.01
C VAL A 84 -2.03 0.77 0.18
N ASN A 85 -2.82 1.85 0.23
CA ASN A 85 -4.27 1.77 0.38
C ASN A 85 -4.92 0.90 -0.69
N LYS A 86 -4.48 0.99 -1.96
CA LYS A 86 -5.06 0.19 -3.04
C LYS A 86 -4.75 -1.29 -2.92
N VAL A 87 -3.49 -1.64 -2.61
CA VAL A 87 -3.09 -3.04 -2.46
C VAL A 87 -3.83 -3.67 -1.27
N VAL A 88 -3.82 -2.99 -0.12
CA VAL A 88 -4.46 -3.47 1.11
C VAL A 88 -5.98 -3.55 0.94
N ALA A 89 -6.63 -2.50 0.45
CA ALA A 89 -8.08 -2.51 0.29
C ALA A 89 -8.54 -3.52 -0.76
N PHE A 90 -7.81 -3.71 -1.86
CA PHE A 90 -8.11 -4.77 -2.83
C PHE A 90 -8.05 -6.14 -2.18
N GLU A 91 -6.99 -6.44 -1.42
CA GLU A 91 -6.86 -7.71 -0.71
C GLU A 91 -8.00 -7.92 0.28
N MET A 92 -8.34 -6.90 1.08
CA MET A 92 -9.45 -6.95 2.02
C MET A 92 -10.79 -7.22 1.33
N ILE A 93 -11.07 -6.54 0.22
CA ILE A 93 -12.30 -6.73 -0.56
C ILE A 93 -12.38 -8.16 -1.10
N CYS A 94 -11.30 -8.69 -1.68
CA CYS A 94 -11.26 -10.07 -2.17
C CYS A 94 -11.56 -11.06 -1.04
N ARG A 95 -10.84 -10.94 0.09
CA ARG A 95 -10.99 -11.86 1.24
C ARG A 95 -12.36 -11.76 1.89
N ALA A 96 -12.93 -10.56 2.03
CA ALA A 96 -14.27 -10.35 2.56
C ALA A 96 -15.35 -11.03 1.70
N ASN A 97 -15.08 -11.20 0.40
CA ASN A 97 -15.95 -11.89 -0.55
C ASN A 97 -15.49 -13.34 -0.83
N GLN A 98 -14.67 -13.93 0.05
CA GLN A 98 -14.19 -15.31 -0.05
C GLN A 98 -13.37 -15.62 -1.32
N TYR A 99 -12.79 -14.61 -1.95
CA TYR A 99 -11.85 -14.77 -3.06
C TYR A 99 -10.41 -14.62 -2.57
N LEU A 100 -9.51 -15.40 -3.18
CA LEU A 100 -8.08 -15.14 -3.06
C LEU A 100 -7.74 -13.92 -3.93
N PRO A 101 -6.99 -12.94 -3.39
CA PRO A 101 -6.52 -11.80 -4.19
C PRO A 101 -5.57 -12.28 -5.29
N ASP A 102 -5.80 -11.82 -6.52
CA ASP A 102 -5.01 -12.20 -7.70
C ASP A 102 -4.38 -10.96 -8.35
N TYR A 103 -3.09 -11.06 -8.68
CA TYR A 103 -2.34 -9.96 -9.29
C TYR A 103 -2.94 -9.47 -10.62
N PHE A 104 -3.42 -10.36 -11.49
CA PHE A 104 -3.97 -9.94 -12.78
C PHE A 104 -5.33 -9.26 -12.62
N VAL A 105 -6.17 -9.72 -11.68
CA VAL A 105 -7.40 -9.02 -11.31
C VAL A 105 -7.08 -7.64 -10.72
N PHE A 106 -6.05 -7.54 -9.87
CA PHE A 106 -5.60 -6.24 -9.36
C PHE A 106 -5.18 -5.28 -10.50
N LYS A 107 -4.34 -5.76 -11.44
CA LYS A 107 -3.89 -4.98 -12.62
C LYS A 107 -5.01 -4.66 -13.61
N PHE A 108 -6.12 -5.40 -13.57
CA PHE A 108 -7.32 -5.09 -14.33
C PHE A 108 -7.96 -3.78 -13.84
N PHE A 109 -8.00 -3.55 -12.52
CA PHE A 109 -8.55 -2.32 -11.94
C PHE A 109 -7.52 -1.18 -11.88
N PHE A 110 -6.26 -1.51 -11.62
CA PHE A 110 -5.23 -0.53 -11.31
C PHE A 110 -4.08 -0.52 -12.30
N ARG A 111 -3.60 0.69 -12.56
CA ARG A 111 -2.49 1.00 -13.43
C ARG A 111 -1.26 1.31 -12.56
N PHE A 112 -0.15 0.61 -12.77
CA PHE A 112 1.09 0.95 -12.06
C PHE A 112 1.69 2.22 -12.64
N CYS A 113 2.17 3.11 -11.77
CA CYS A 113 2.71 4.40 -12.14
C CYS A 113 3.94 4.71 -11.29
N VAL A 114 4.98 5.23 -11.92
CA VAL A 114 6.18 5.73 -11.24
C VAL A 114 6.26 7.24 -11.46
N THR A 115 6.49 7.99 -10.40
CA THR A 115 6.69 9.45 -10.46
C THR A 115 7.88 9.80 -9.59
N GLY A 116 9.00 10.14 -10.23
CA GLY A 116 10.28 10.27 -9.54
C GLY A 116 10.72 8.93 -8.96
N ASP A 117 11.01 8.91 -7.65
CA ASP A 117 11.38 7.71 -6.88
C ASP A 117 10.17 7.00 -6.25
N LYS A 118 8.94 7.48 -6.50
CA LYS A 118 7.73 6.96 -5.88
C LYS A 118 6.89 6.11 -6.83
N CYS A 119 6.42 4.99 -6.31
CA CYS A 119 5.46 4.10 -6.93
C CYS A 119 4.04 4.40 -6.47
N THR A 120 3.10 4.40 -7.40
CA THR A 120 1.67 4.50 -7.11
C THR A 120 0.84 3.65 -8.06
N PHE A 121 -0.44 3.53 -7.73
CA PHE A 121 -1.42 2.87 -8.56
C PHE A 121 -2.53 3.87 -8.88
N SER A 122 -2.79 4.12 -10.16
CA SER A 122 -3.93 4.92 -10.61
C SER A 122 -5.08 4.02 -11.02
N VAL A 123 -6.32 4.48 -10.85
CA VAL A 123 -7.50 3.74 -11.33
C VAL A 123 -7.51 3.81 -12.86
N ARG A 124 -7.75 2.68 -13.54
CA ARG A 124 -7.91 2.68 -15.00
C ARG A 124 -9.23 3.34 -15.38
N GLN A 125 -9.21 4.34 -16.28
CA GLN A 125 -10.35 5.19 -16.69
C GLN A 125 -11.57 4.46 -17.29
N ARG A 126 -11.54 3.12 -17.42
CA ARG A 126 -12.66 2.29 -17.90
C ARG A 126 -13.12 1.25 -16.87
N GLY A 127 -12.58 1.30 -15.66
CA GLY A 127 -13.06 0.53 -14.52
C GLY A 127 -13.68 1.47 -13.51
N HIS A 128 -14.83 1.10 -12.95
CA HIS A 128 -15.31 1.70 -11.71
C HIS A 128 -14.20 1.56 -10.65
N ALA A 129 -13.98 2.62 -9.87
CA ALA A 129 -12.84 2.69 -8.97
C ALA A 129 -13.03 1.76 -7.78
N LEU A 130 -12.58 0.49 -7.90
CA LEU A 130 -12.66 -0.53 -6.84
C LEU A 130 -12.19 0.03 -5.50
N VAL A 131 -11.10 0.79 -5.55
CA VAL A 131 -10.62 1.62 -4.45
C VAL A 131 -10.35 3.01 -5.02
N PRO A 132 -11.13 4.04 -4.64
CA PRO A 132 -10.92 5.39 -5.13
C PRO A 132 -9.58 5.94 -4.66
N ASN A 133 -9.09 6.97 -5.35
CA ASN A 133 -7.94 7.73 -4.86
C ASN A 133 -8.31 8.39 -3.53
N GLY A 134 -7.62 8.02 -2.46
CA GLY A 134 -7.73 8.72 -1.19
C GLY A 134 -7.02 10.07 -1.23
N ARG A 135 -7.43 10.99 -0.34
CA ARG A 135 -6.60 12.17 -0.06
C ARG A 135 -5.38 11.71 0.72
N THR A 136 -4.21 11.83 0.12
CA THR A 136 -2.96 11.65 0.86
C THR A 136 -2.84 12.79 1.88
N PRO A 137 -2.70 12.48 3.19
CA PRO A 137 -2.50 13.51 4.20
C PRO A 137 -1.29 14.38 3.83
N LYS A 138 -1.39 15.68 4.10
CA LYS A 138 -0.20 16.52 4.17
C LYS A 138 0.75 15.86 5.18
N ASN A 139 2.06 15.93 4.94
CA ASN A 139 3.06 15.48 5.90
C ASN A 139 3.08 13.96 6.17
N TRP A 140 2.57 13.14 5.23
CA TRP A 140 2.57 11.67 5.41
C TRP A 140 3.99 11.05 5.47
N GLN A 141 5.01 11.81 5.06
CA GLN A 141 6.42 11.40 5.05
C GLN A 141 7.21 11.88 6.28
N ASP A 142 6.58 12.57 7.23
CA ASP A 142 7.30 13.26 8.32
C ASP A 142 7.91 12.31 9.37
N LYS A 143 7.32 11.11 9.53
CA LYS A 143 7.76 10.10 10.50
C LYS A 143 8.03 8.78 9.79
N TRP A 144 9.20 8.20 10.05
CA TRP A 144 9.59 6.88 9.55
C TRP A 144 10.42 6.12 10.58
N LEU A 145 10.57 4.83 10.33
CA LEU A 145 11.43 3.90 11.07
C LEU A 145 12.42 3.26 10.12
N TRP A 146 13.54 2.80 10.65
CA TRP A 146 14.44 1.88 9.97
C TRP A 146 14.01 0.45 10.28
N VAL A 147 13.95 -0.39 9.25
CA VAL A 147 13.56 -1.80 9.40
C VAL A 147 14.58 -2.65 8.66
N ASN A 148 14.92 -3.83 9.19
CA ASN A 148 15.77 -4.77 8.46
C ASN A 148 15.14 -5.05 7.09
N GLN A 149 15.95 -4.93 6.04
CA GLN A 149 15.50 -5.15 4.67
C GLN A 149 14.90 -6.56 4.49
N GLU A 150 15.42 -7.54 5.23
CA GLU A 150 14.96 -8.93 5.21
C GLU A 150 13.51 -9.11 5.69
N LEU A 151 13.00 -8.20 6.53
CA LEU A 151 11.65 -8.29 7.08
C LEU A 151 10.58 -7.85 6.10
N VAL A 152 10.93 -7.02 5.12
CA VAL A 152 9.97 -6.33 4.24
C VAL A 152 9.93 -6.96 2.84
N GLY A 153 10.61 -8.09 2.66
CA GLY A 153 10.71 -8.78 1.38
C GLY A 153 11.77 -8.16 0.46
N SER A 154 12.34 -8.99 -0.41
CA SER A 154 13.53 -8.65 -1.20
C SER A 154 13.30 -7.71 -2.39
N GLY A 155 12.11 -7.09 -2.49
CA GLY A 155 11.59 -6.28 -3.61
C GLY A 155 12.68 -5.71 -4.51
N ARG A 156 13.10 -6.50 -5.51
CA ARG A 156 14.20 -6.11 -6.39
C ARG A 156 13.63 -5.10 -7.37
N TYR A 157 14.08 -3.86 -7.28
CA TYR A 157 13.80 -2.85 -8.31
C TYR A 157 14.19 -3.41 -9.68
N ARG A 158 13.20 -3.64 -10.54
CA ARG A 158 13.42 -3.99 -11.95
C ARG A 158 13.15 -2.75 -12.76
N ALA A 159 14.21 -2.15 -13.30
CA ALA A 159 14.16 -0.95 -14.13
C ALA A 159 13.28 -1.10 -15.39
N ASN A 160 12.93 -2.33 -15.76
CA ASN A 160 12.08 -2.65 -16.91
C ASN A 160 10.68 -3.03 -16.42
N ALA A 161 9.86 -2.02 -16.11
CA ALA A 161 8.45 -2.20 -15.87
C ALA A 161 7.82 -2.93 -17.06
N PHE A 162 7.06 -4.01 -16.79
CA PHE A 162 6.22 -4.64 -17.80
C PHE A 162 5.40 -3.57 -18.51
N ALA A 163 5.23 -3.71 -19.83
CA ALA A 163 4.32 -2.85 -20.58
C ALA A 163 2.95 -2.93 -19.89
N ASP A 164 2.50 -1.80 -19.35
CA ASP A 164 1.35 -1.73 -18.44
C ASP A 164 0.04 -1.76 -19.23
N THR A 165 -0.19 -2.90 -19.89
CA THR A 165 -1.41 -3.24 -20.62
C THR A 165 -2.45 -3.82 -19.67
N ILE A 166 -3.73 -3.72 -20.05
CA ILE A 166 -4.79 -4.42 -19.32
C ILE A 166 -4.54 -5.92 -19.53
N PRO A 167 -4.32 -6.71 -18.46
CA PRO A 167 -4.07 -8.13 -18.63
C PRO A 167 -5.31 -8.82 -19.18
N LYS A 168 -5.10 -9.80 -20.07
CA LYS A 168 -6.17 -10.71 -20.46
C LYS A 168 -6.45 -11.63 -19.27
N LEU A 169 -7.65 -11.54 -18.72
CA LEU A 169 -8.10 -12.43 -17.66
C LEU A 169 -8.45 -13.81 -18.26
N PHE A 170 -8.15 -14.85 -17.49
CA PHE A 170 -8.59 -16.21 -17.75
C PHE A 170 -10.01 -16.42 -17.21
N PRO A 171 -10.74 -17.45 -17.65
CA PRO A 171 -12.12 -17.69 -17.20
C PRO A 171 -12.28 -17.75 -15.67
N HIS A 172 -11.29 -18.31 -14.96
CA HIS A 172 -11.33 -18.47 -13.50
C HIS A 172 -11.16 -17.15 -12.73
N ASN A 173 -10.50 -16.14 -13.29
CA ASN A 173 -10.32 -14.84 -12.63
C ASN A 173 -11.16 -13.73 -13.27
N GLN A 174 -11.74 -13.97 -14.45
CA GLN A 174 -12.76 -13.12 -15.07
C GLN A 174 -14.02 -13.01 -14.19
N GLY A 175 -14.51 -14.13 -13.66
CA GLY A 175 -15.69 -14.13 -12.77
C GLY A 175 -15.48 -13.30 -11.50
N VAL A 176 -14.27 -13.31 -10.95
CA VAL A 176 -13.91 -12.47 -9.79
C VAL A 176 -13.94 -11.00 -10.17
N ALA A 177 -13.31 -10.63 -11.30
CA ALA A 177 -13.32 -9.24 -11.75
C ALA A 177 -14.73 -8.72 -12.02
N ASP A 178 -15.61 -9.54 -12.59
CA ASP A 178 -16.98 -9.15 -12.88
C ASP A 178 -17.85 -9.05 -11.62
N TYR A 179 -17.66 -9.96 -10.65
CA TYR A 179 -18.30 -9.85 -9.34
C TYR A 179 -17.82 -8.61 -8.57
N LEU A 180 -16.52 -8.33 -8.55
CA LEU A 180 -15.99 -7.15 -7.86
C LEU A 180 -16.49 -5.83 -8.48
N LYS A 181 -16.74 -5.79 -9.79
CA LYS A 181 -17.45 -4.66 -10.41
C LYS A 181 -18.89 -4.54 -9.90
N SER A 182 -19.64 -5.64 -9.82
CA SER A 182 -21.06 -5.58 -9.42
C SER A 182 -21.25 -5.21 -7.94
N VAL A 183 -20.33 -5.63 -7.05
CA VAL A 183 -20.34 -5.21 -5.64
C VAL A 183 -20.24 -3.68 -5.50
N GLN A 184 -19.56 -3.00 -6.42
CA GLN A 184 -19.49 -1.53 -6.42
C GLN A 184 -20.78 -0.86 -6.87
N GLU A 185 -21.49 -1.46 -7.84
CA GLU A 185 -22.76 -0.92 -8.33
C GLU A 185 -23.81 -0.86 -7.21
N ILE A 186 -23.73 -1.77 -6.24
CA ILE A 186 -24.59 -1.81 -5.05
C ILE A 186 -24.22 -0.71 -4.03
N GLN A 187 -22.95 -0.28 -4.00
CA GLN A 187 -22.44 0.74 -3.06
C GLN A 187 -22.63 2.19 -3.55
N HIS A 188 -23.13 2.41 -4.77
CA HIS A 188 -23.60 3.71 -5.27
C HIS A 188 -25.14 3.77 -5.25
N PRO A 189 -25.77 4.35 -4.20
CA PRO A 189 -27.21 4.19 -3.94
C PRO A 189 -28.16 5.00 -4.84
N ASP A 190 -27.67 5.64 -5.90
CA ASP A 190 -28.54 6.40 -6.81
C ASP A 190 -29.47 5.49 -7.66
N ALA A 191 -29.24 4.18 -7.66
CA ALA A 191 -30.07 3.20 -8.36
C ALA A 191 -31.22 2.59 -7.53
N LEU A 192 -31.27 2.82 -6.21
CA LEU A 192 -32.30 2.20 -5.34
C LEU A 192 -33.03 3.15 -4.40
N GLY A 193 -32.72 4.45 -4.38
CA GLY A 193 -33.47 5.42 -3.56
C GLY A 193 -33.38 5.15 -2.06
N ILE A 194 -32.31 4.49 -1.59
CA ILE A 194 -32.08 4.21 -0.17
C ILE A 194 -31.00 5.15 0.36
N SER A 195 -31.42 6.10 1.19
CA SER A 195 -30.56 6.97 1.99
C SER A 195 -29.80 6.14 3.03
N PHE A 196 -28.47 6.16 3.00
CA PHE A 196 -27.65 5.68 4.11
C PHE A 196 -27.24 6.86 5.01
N CYS A 197 -27.58 6.74 6.30
CA CYS A 197 -27.25 7.70 7.36
C CYS A 197 -25.73 7.91 7.50
N PRO A 198 -25.26 9.17 7.65
CA PRO A 198 -23.85 9.47 7.83
C PRO A 198 -23.49 9.39 9.32
N CYS A 199 -22.99 8.24 9.76
CA CYS A 199 -22.28 8.13 11.04
C CYS A 199 -20.84 7.71 10.75
N TYR A 200 -19.92 8.67 10.74
CA TYR A 200 -18.65 8.67 11.48
C TYR A 200 -17.88 9.92 11.06
N ARG A 201 -17.81 10.87 12.00
CA ARG A 201 -17.02 12.11 11.93
C ARG A 201 -15.73 11.90 12.71
#